data_AF-A0A969RHX6-F1
#
_entry.id   AF-A0A969RHX6-F1
#
_cell.length_a   1.000
_cell.length_b   1.000
_cell.length_c   1.000
_cell.angle_alpha   90.00
_cell.angle_beta   90.00
_cell.angle_gamma   90.00
#
_symmetry.space_group_name_H-M   'P 1'
#
loop_
_entity.id
_entity.type
_entity.pdbx_description
1 polymer ?
#
loop_
_entity_poly.entity_id
_entity_poly.type
_entity_poly.pdbx_seq_one_letter_code
_entity_poly.pdbx_strand_id
1 'polypeptide(L)' 'MTREKLLRVRLSNKEYEWLKDYAEATDRQISEVIRDYIKRLPRKPEDGSR' A
#
# COMPACT_ATOMS: atom_id res chain seq x y z
N MET A 1 -7.42 -12.76 -8.38
CA MET A 1 -6.14 -12.61 -9.12
C MET A 1 -4.99 -12.81 -8.16
N THR A 2 -4.11 -13.76 -8.44
CA THR A 2 -2.88 -13.99 -7.69
C THR A 2 -1.95 -12.80 -7.88
N ARG A 3 -1.32 -12.34 -6.80
CA ARG A 3 -0.38 -11.21 -6.83
C ARG A 3 1.03 -11.74 -6.94
N GLU A 4 1.70 -11.46 -8.04
CA GLU A 4 3.01 -12.06 -8.36
C GLU A 4 4.20 -11.14 -8.03
N LYS A 5 3.95 -9.85 -7.74
CA LYS A 5 5.00 -8.86 -7.50
C LYS A 5 5.15 -8.57 -6.01
N LEU A 6 6.40 -8.49 -5.55
CA LEU A 6 6.79 -8.15 -4.17
C LEU A 6 7.27 -6.69 -4.11
N LEU A 7 6.77 -5.94 -3.13
CA LEU A 7 7.23 -4.60 -2.80
C LEU A 7 8.13 -4.66 -1.55
N ARG A 8 9.40 -4.30 -1.68
CA ARG A 8 10.34 -4.11 -0.56
C ARG A 8 10.73 -2.65 -0.49
N VAL A 9 10.43 -1.99 0.64
CA VAL A 9 10.76 -0.59 0.87
C VAL A 9 11.61 -0.49 2.14
N ARG A 10 12.66 0.33 2.10
CA ARG A 10 13.41 0.69 3.29
C ARG A 10 12.70 1.87 3.95
N LEU A 11 12.32 1.69 5.21
CA LEU A 11 11.66 2.71 6.01
C LEU A 11 12.61 3.15 7.12
N SER A 12 12.54 4.42 7.50
CA SER A 12 13.04 4.86 8.79
C SER A 12 12.19 4.27 9.92
N ASN A 13 12.74 4.24 11.14
CA ASN A 13 12.00 3.76 12.32
C ASN A 13 10.68 4.51 12.49
N LYS A 14 10.69 5.83 12.32
CA LYS A 14 9.50 6.68 12.48
C LYS A 14 8.41 6.34 11.47
N GLU A 15 8.77 6.10 10.21
CA GLU A 15 7.80 5.71 9.17
C GLU A 15 7.21 4.33 9.42
N TYR A 16 8.03 3.40 9.92
CA TYR A 16 7.56 2.07 10.30
C TYR A 16 6.59 2.12 11.48
N GLU A 17 6.91 2.90 12.53
CA GLU A 17 6.04 3.10 13.68
C GLU A 17 4.69 3.69 13.25
N TRP A 18 4.68 4.73 12.42
CA TRP A 18 3.43 5.29 11.89
C TRP A 18 2.57 4.28 11.14
N LEU A 19 3.18 3.42 10.31
CA LEU A 19 2.46 2.36 9.61
C LEU A 19 1.92 1.30 10.56
N LYS A 20 2.71 0.94 11.59
CA LYS A 20 2.33 -0.03 12.61
C LYS A 20 1.17 0.48 13.45
N ASP A 21 1.26 1.70 13.98
CA ASP A 21 0.23 2.32 14.81
C ASP A 21 -1.09 2.44 14.05
N TYR A 22 -1.04 2.85 12.78
CA TYR A 22 -2.24 2.94 11.94
C TYR A 22 -2.85 1.56 11.64
N ALA A 23 -2.01 0.56 11.39
CA ALA A 23 -2.44 -0.81 11.17
C ALA A 23 -3.12 -1.40 12.43
N GLU A 24 -2.53 -1.20 13.62
CA GLU A 24 -3.09 -1.61 14.90
C GLU A 24 -4.40 -0.88 15.22
N ALA A 25 -4.45 0.44 15.02
CA ALA A 25 -5.65 1.24 15.26
C ALA A 25 -6.83 0.89 14.33
N THR A 26 -6.55 0.30 13.16
CA THR A 26 -7.59 -0.07 12.19
C THR A 26 -7.85 -1.57 12.11
N ASP A 27 -7.23 -2.37 12.98
CA ASP A 27 -7.26 -3.84 12.99
C ASP A 27 -6.94 -4.44 11.60
N ARG A 28 -5.90 -3.90 10.96
CA ARG A 28 -5.47 -4.26 9.61
C ARG A 28 -4.01 -4.66 9.60
N GLN A 29 -3.60 -5.43 8.61
CA GLN A 29 -2.17 -5.63 8.36
C GLN A 29 -1.56 -4.40 7.69
N ILE A 30 -0.28 -4.10 7.97
CA ILE A 30 0.48 -3.06 7.25
C ILE A 30 0.37 -3.25 5.72
N SER A 31 0.39 -4.51 5.26
CA SER A 31 0.24 -4.83 3.84
C SER A 31 -1.11 -4.36 3.27
N GLU A 32 -2.19 -4.35 4.05
CA GLU A 32 -3.51 -3.86 3.63
C GLU A 32 -3.58 -2.34 3.61
N VAL A 33 -2.96 -1.69 4.59
CA VAL A 33 -2.79 -0.24 4.63
C VAL A 33 -2.10 0.25 3.36
N ILE A 34 -0.95 -0.35 3.01
CA ILE A 34 -0.20 0.00 1.80
C ILE A 34 -1.03 -0.23 0.53
N ARG A 35 -1.76 -1.36 0.44
CA ARG A 35 -2.65 -1.60 -0.70
C ARG A 35 -3.73 -0.54 -0.84
N ASP A 36 -4.31 -0.11 0.27
CA ASP A 36 -5.38 0.88 0.26
C ASP A 36 -4.87 2.22 -0.27
N TYR A 37 -3.67 2.62 0.15
CA TYR A 37 -2.98 3.77 -0.43
C TYR A 37 -2.72 3.60 -1.93
N ILE A 38 -2.24 2.43 -2.37
CA ILE A 38 -2.03 2.15 -3.81
C ILE A 38 -3.34 2.28 -4.60
N LYS A 39 -4.48 1.82 -4.05
CA LYS A 39 -5.79 1.93 -4.72
C LYS A 39 -6.27 3.38 -4.88
N ARG A 40 -5.84 4.28 -3.98
CA ARG A 40 -6.17 5.71 -4.02
C ARG A 40 -5.29 6.51 -4.99
N LEU A 41 -4.19 5.93 -5.47
CA LEU A 41 -3.35 6.59 -6.48
C LEU A 41 -4.19 6.86 -7.73
N PRO A 42 -4.02 8.02 -8.38
CA PRO A 42 -4.71 8.31 -9.63
C PRO A 42 -4.33 7.22 -10.64
N ARG A 43 -5.32 6.40 -11.00
CA ARG A 43 -5.13 5.44 -12.09
C ARG A 43 -5.02 6.28 -13.34
N LYS A 44 -3.87 6.20 -14.02
CA LYS A 44 -3.85 6.58 -15.43
C LYS A 44 -4.96 5.72 -16.08
N PRO A 45 -5.89 6.30 -16.85
CA PRO A 45 -6.83 5.48 -17.61
C PRO A 45 -5.99 4.44 -18.33
N GLU A 46 -6.37 3.17 -18.18
CA GLU A 46 -5.75 2.09 -18.93
C GLU A 46 -5.72 2.55 -20.39
N ASP A 47 -4.52 2.65 -20.95
CA ASP A 47 -4.31 3.09 -22.33
C ASP A 47 -4.97 2.04 -23.22
N GLY A 48 -6.23 2.28 -23.52
CA GLY A 48 -7.17 1.40 -24.20
C GLY A 48 -8.17 2.23 -25.01
N SER A 49 -7.72 3.35 -25.54
CA SER A 49 -8.45 4.15 -26.52
C SER A 49 -7.51 5.02 -27.35
N ARG A 50 -6.80 4.40 -28.31
CA ARG A 50 -6.92 4.71 -29.73
C ARG A 50 -6.06 3.81 -30.60
#